data_AF-A0A7S2VG44-F1
#
_entry.id   AF-A0A7S2VG44-F1
#
_cell.length_a   1.000
_cell.length_b   1.000
_cell.length_c   1.000
_cell.angle_alpha   90.00
_cell.angle_beta   90.00
_cell.angle_gamma   90.00
#
_symmetry.space_group_name_H-M   'P 1'
#
loop_
_entity.id
_entity.type
_entity.pdbx_description
1 polymer ?
#
loop_
_entity_poly.entity_id
_entity_poly.type
_entity_poly.pdbx_seq_one_letter_code
_entity_poly.pdbx_strand_id
1 'polypeptide(L)'
;CPLATYSVVLTTSGGQTSANLDFEIIETVQCEAVAESIDKHLAAKIEAVTDIEDIVPEPSRVKAFGDWMIWMVHRAHLDDPALVEFNFNNMHMPPPHVEARIAPKLVKAMSTNTHIEVLSLVNSNLMKTQGIELAAALKDNSTVRTLNLEGNELDSNAIREIAESIRQNSESAVEHLRLSPQKQVGQFFGRPVEEAVGALMDKNSTIIKLGFECNDAHWRNLIDRALLRNNDIQRRMRKRMNRGRRLGAAGMSGDSYDDGEDGPPPEERALSRLTLRVPPEAASSQVFVDNSPPHLAFRGFVAQQKRLPNATQLQSKARSDGLSLKYSEVAPTLKECRARMLDAAVGTGVTVADIFEVDTQGTLLSWSSTNDNWVLNVRADDDGRRYAYKSSKELVLLVSDAWGAWLQAEKS
;
A
#
# COMPACT_ATOMS: atom_id res chain seq x y z
N CYS A 1 -13.23 23.28 -34.63
CA CYS A 1 -13.95 22.78 -33.45
C CYS A 1 -14.44 23.97 -32.64
N PRO A 2 -15.71 24.02 -32.21
CA PRO A 2 -16.15 25.07 -31.29
C PRO A 2 -15.52 24.84 -29.91
N LEU A 3 -14.83 25.86 -29.40
CA LEU A 3 -14.40 25.94 -28.01
C LEU A 3 -15.57 26.49 -27.19
N ALA A 4 -16.00 25.74 -26.18
CA ALA A 4 -16.96 26.21 -25.20
C ALA A 4 -16.20 26.67 -23.95
N THR A 5 -16.12 27.98 -23.75
CA THR A 5 -15.51 28.57 -22.55
C THR A 5 -16.58 28.79 -21.48
N TYR A 6 -16.42 28.17 -20.32
CA TYR A 6 -17.27 28.39 -19.16
C TYR A 6 -16.50 29.18 -18.11
N SER A 7 -17.05 30.31 -17.68
CA SER A 7 -16.48 31.11 -16.59
C SER A 7 -17.09 30.69 -15.26
N VAL A 8 -16.29 30.06 -14.39
CA VAL A 8 -16.69 29.74 -13.02
C VAL A 8 -16.33 30.91 -12.11
N VAL A 9 -17.32 31.44 -11.39
CA VAL A 9 -17.15 32.60 -10.51
C VAL A 9 -17.46 32.19 -9.07
N LEU A 10 -16.45 32.22 -8.22
CA LEU A 10 -16.58 32.01 -6.78
C LEU A 10 -16.71 33.36 -6.09
N THR A 11 -17.81 33.54 -5.35
CA THR A 11 -18.09 34.78 -4.61
C THR A 11 -18.04 34.49 -3.12
N THR A 12 -17.22 35.23 -2.37
CA THR A 12 -17.11 35.13 -0.91
C THR A 12 -17.32 36.50 -0.27
N SER A 13 -17.47 36.55 1.06
CA SER A 13 -17.62 37.80 1.82
C SER A 13 -16.43 38.76 1.68
N GLY A 14 -15.27 38.27 1.21
CA GLY A 14 -14.05 39.06 0.99
C GLY A 14 -13.75 39.41 -0.47
N GLY A 15 -14.61 39.04 -1.42
CA GLY A 15 -14.43 39.33 -2.85
C GLY A 15 -14.81 38.18 -3.78
N GLN A 16 -14.64 38.43 -5.08
CA GLN A 16 -15.04 37.51 -6.16
C GLN A 16 -13.80 37.09 -6.96
N THR A 17 -13.63 35.79 -7.18
CA THR A 17 -12.56 35.20 -7.99
C THR A 17 -13.18 34.39 -9.11
N SER A 18 -12.74 34.59 -10.36
CA SER A 18 -13.21 33.83 -11.51
C SER A 18 -12.09 33.05 -12.19
N ALA A 19 -12.45 31.91 -12.77
CA ALA A 19 -11.58 31.09 -13.60
C ALA A 19 -12.34 30.67 -14.86
N ASN A 20 -11.68 30.74 -16.01
CA ASN A 20 -12.22 30.27 -17.27
C ASN A 20 -11.80 28.83 -17.50
N LEU A 21 -12.75 27.98 -17.84
CA LEU A 21 -12.56 26.60 -18.25
C LEU A 21 -12.88 26.50 -19.74
N ASP A 22 -11.86 26.23 -20.54
CA ASP A 22 -12.01 26.02 -21.98
C ASP A 22 -12.24 24.54 -22.26
N PHE A 23 -13.36 24.21 -22.92
CA PHE A 23 -13.68 22.85 -23.35
C PHE A 23 -13.65 22.79 -24.87
N GLU A 24 -12.86 21.87 -25.42
CA GLU A 24 -12.91 21.55 -26.83
C GLU A 24 -14.07 20.58 -27.10
N ILE A 25 -15.01 20.99 -27.97
CA ILE A 25 -16.02 20.06 -28.48
C ILE A 25 -15.36 19.21 -29.56
N ILE A 26 -15.00 17.99 -29.17
CA ILE A 26 -14.58 16.93 -30.10
C ILE A 26 -15.87 16.26 -30.59
N GLU A 27 -16.21 16.44 -31.87
CA GLU A 27 -17.27 15.67 -32.49
C GLU A 27 -16.91 14.18 -32.39
N THR A 28 -17.81 13.40 -31.77
CA THR A 28 -17.64 11.95 -31.68
C THR A 28 -17.71 11.40 -33.09
N VAL A 29 -16.58 10.87 -33.59
CA VAL A 29 -16.55 10.18 -34.87
C VAL A 29 -17.47 8.97 -34.75
N GLN A 30 -18.58 8.98 -35.48
CA GLN A 30 -19.55 7.89 -35.48
C GLN A 30 -18.91 6.63 -36.06
N CYS A 31 -19.31 5.44 -35.58
CA CYS A 31 -18.74 4.15 -35.99
C CYS A 31 -18.74 3.97 -37.53
N GLU A 32 -19.79 4.45 -38.20
CA GLU A 32 -19.97 4.35 -39.65
C GLU A 32 -18.90 5.16 -40.39
N ALA A 33 -18.62 6.38 -39.93
CA ALA A 33 -17.60 7.24 -40.50
C ALA A 33 -16.19 6.65 -40.34
N VAL A 34 -15.94 5.94 -39.24
CA VAL A 34 -14.69 5.20 -39.06
C VAL A 34 -14.55 4.13 -40.12
N ALA A 35 -15.56 3.27 -40.28
CA ALA A 35 -15.53 2.17 -41.24
C ALA A 35 -15.39 2.64 -42.70
N GLU A 36 -16.04 3.74 -43.07
CA GLU A 36 -15.95 4.34 -44.40
C GLU A 36 -14.57 4.95 -44.70
N SER A 37 -13.85 5.40 -43.67
CA SER A 37 -12.53 6.02 -43.81
C SER A 37 -11.37 5.03 -43.92
N ILE A 38 -11.64 3.71 -43.94
CA ILE A 38 -10.61 2.67 -44.00
C ILE A 38 -10.28 2.32 -45.46
N ASP A 39 -9.03 2.56 -45.85
CA ASP A 39 -8.49 2.02 -47.10
C ASP A 39 -8.08 0.55 -46.89
N LYS A 40 -8.83 -0.36 -47.53
CA LYS A 40 -8.59 -1.81 -47.44
C LYS A 40 -7.17 -2.22 -47.83
N HIS A 41 -6.57 -1.53 -48.81
CA HIS A 41 -5.22 -1.84 -49.28
C HIS A 41 -4.16 -1.35 -48.29
N LEU A 42 -4.33 -0.14 -47.73
CA LEU A 42 -3.44 0.34 -46.67
C LEU A 42 -3.56 -0.53 -45.41
N ALA A 43 -4.77 -0.88 -45.02
CA ALA A 43 -5.00 -1.73 -43.86
C ALA A 43 -4.41 -3.15 -44.02
N ALA A 44 -4.45 -3.72 -45.23
CA ALA A 44 -3.77 -4.98 -45.53
C ALA A 44 -2.24 -4.85 -45.49
N LYS A 45 -1.69 -3.72 -45.95
CA LYS A 45 -0.25 -3.43 -45.83
C LYS A 45 0.18 -3.32 -44.38
N ILE A 46 -0.58 -2.58 -43.57
CA ILE A 46 -0.33 -2.46 -42.13
C ILE A 46 -0.36 -3.86 -41.51
N GLU A 47 -1.37 -4.67 -41.79
CA GLU A 47 -1.48 -6.01 -41.21
C GLU A 47 -0.35 -6.97 -41.61
N ALA A 48 0.25 -6.78 -42.79
CA ALA A 48 1.36 -7.59 -43.26
C ALA A 48 2.71 -7.25 -42.59
N VAL A 49 2.81 -6.12 -41.89
CA VAL A 49 4.02 -5.74 -41.17
C VAL A 49 4.18 -6.64 -39.93
N THR A 50 5.37 -7.21 -39.76
CA THR A 50 5.72 -8.05 -38.60
C THR A 50 6.70 -7.39 -37.65
N ASP A 51 7.42 -6.37 -38.13
CA ASP A 51 8.49 -5.69 -37.39
C ASP A 51 8.18 -4.20 -37.29
N ILE A 52 8.35 -3.63 -36.10
CA ILE A 52 7.99 -2.23 -35.83
C ILE A 52 8.80 -1.23 -36.68
N GLU A 53 10.03 -1.60 -37.07
CA GLU A 53 10.90 -0.77 -37.92
C GLU A 53 10.33 -0.57 -39.34
N ASP A 54 9.53 -1.53 -39.82
CA ASP A 54 8.94 -1.53 -41.16
C ASP A 54 7.52 -0.94 -41.18
N ILE A 55 7.06 -0.36 -40.07
CA ILE A 55 5.71 0.18 -40.00
C ILE A 55 5.53 1.34 -40.97
N VAL A 56 4.38 1.36 -41.64
CA VAL A 56 4.03 2.46 -42.54
C VAL A 56 4.00 3.79 -41.77
N PRO A 57 4.28 4.94 -42.44
CA PRO A 57 4.18 6.24 -41.81
C PRO A 57 2.80 6.49 -41.21
N GLU A 58 2.75 7.26 -40.12
CA GLU A 58 1.51 7.57 -39.40
C GLU A 58 0.44 8.15 -40.34
N PRO A 59 -0.73 7.49 -40.49
CA PRO A 59 -1.83 8.02 -41.27
C PRO A 59 -2.41 9.29 -40.63
N SER A 60 -3.00 10.19 -41.44
CA SER A 60 -3.59 11.42 -40.92
C SER A 60 -4.82 11.12 -40.06
N ARG A 61 -4.72 11.39 -38.76
CA ARG A 61 -5.84 11.26 -37.81
C ARG A 61 -7.10 12.04 -38.21
N VAL A 62 -6.97 13.13 -38.97
CA VAL A 62 -8.12 13.98 -39.38
C VAL A 62 -8.75 13.49 -40.69
N LYS A 63 -7.95 12.99 -41.64
CA LYS A 63 -8.42 12.64 -42.99
C LYS A 63 -8.71 11.15 -43.16
N ALA A 64 -7.98 10.29 -42.45
CA ALA A 64 -8.00 8.84 -42.57
C ALA A 64 -8.04 8.24 -41.16
N PHE A 65 -9.12 8.53 -40.43
CA PHE A 65 -9.25 8.19 -39.01
C PHE A 65 -9.25 6.68 -38.77
N GLY A 66 -9.96 5.91 -39.60
CA GLY A 66 -9.99 4.45 -39.52
C GLY A 66 -8.64 3.81 -39.80
N ASP A 67 -7.90 4.30 -40.80
CA ASP A 67 -6.54 3.84 -41.09
C ASP A 67 -5.59 4.14 -39.91
N TRP A 68 -5.71 5.34 -39.32
CA TRP A 68 -4.95 5.71 -38.13
C TRP A 68 -5.26 4.79 -36.93
N MET A 69 -6.53 4.42 -36.72
CA MET A 69 -6.89 3.47 -35.68
C MET A 69 -6.28 2.08 -35.91
N ILE A 70 -6.33 1.57 -37.14
CA ILE A 70 -5.69 0.28 -37.49
C ILE A 70 -4.19 0.36 -37.28
N TRP A 71 -3.55 1.46 -37.67
CA TRP A 71 -2.13 1.70 -37.45
C TRP A 71 -1.77 1.70 -35.96
N MET A 72 -2.52 2.42 -35.12
CA MET A 72 -2.33 2.46 -33.66
C MET A 72 -2.48 1.08 -33.02
N VAL A 73 -3.53 0.34 -33.37
CA VAL A 73 -3.75 -1.02 -32.86
C VAL A 73 -2.64 -1.95 -33.33
N HIS A 74 -2.15 -1.77 -34.55
CA HIS A 74 -1.06 -2.60 -35.06
C HIS A 74 0.26 -2.33 -34.32
N ARG A 75 0.56 -1.08 -33.96
CA ARG A 75 1.71 -0.76 -33.08
C ARG A 75 1.61 -1.46 -31.73
N ALA A 76 0.42 -1.47 -31.12
CA ALA A 76 0.19 -2.20 -29.87
C ALA A 76 0.42 -3.71 -30.05
N HIS A 77 0.02 -4.26 -31.20
CA HIS A 77 0.24 -5.67 -31.56
C HIS A 77 1.71 -6.03 -31.78
N LEU A 78 2.48 -5.13 -32.37
CA LEU A 78 3.92 -5.30 -32.59
C LEU A 78 4.77 -5.02 -31.33
N ASP A 79 4.12 -4.76 -30.19
CA ASP A 79 4.78 -4.40 -28.93
C ASP A 79 5.76 -3.23 -29.08
N ASP A 80 5.30 -2.13 -29.67
CA ASP A 80 6.14 -0.95 -29.88
C ASP A 80 6.63 -0.32 -28.54
N PRO A 81 7.95 -0.24 -28.29
CA PRO A 81 8.51 0.32 -27.06
C PRO A 81 8.23 1.82 -26.89
N ALA A 82 7.91 2.55 -27.96
CA ALA A 82 7.53 3.95 -27.89
C ALA A 82 6.05 4.15 -27.52
N LEU A 83 5.22 3.11 -27.55
CA LEU A 83 3.79 3.18 -27.27
C LEU A 83 3.49 2.84 -25.81
N VAL A 84 3.74 3.80 -24.92
CA VAL A 84 3.50 3.65 -23.48
C VAL A 84 2.05 3.97 -23.09
N GLU A 85 1.42 4.92 -23.80
CA GLU A 85 0.02 5.31 -23.60
C GLU A 85 -0.81 5.01 -24.85
N PHE A 86 -1.79 4.13 -24.69
CA PHE A 86 -2.80 3.84 -25.70
C PHE A 86 -4.13 4.49 -25.30
N ASN A 87 -4.57 5.47 -26.08
CA ASN A 87 -5.71 6.30 -25.72
C ASN A 87 -6.70 6.47 -26.89
N PHE A 88 -7.84 5.77 -26.79
CA PHE A 88 -8.97 5.87 -27.72
C PHE A 88 -10.18 6.53 -27.07
N ASN A 89 -9.98 7.40 -26.07
CA ASN A 89 -11.09 8.07 -25.40
C ASN A 89 -11.97 8.85 -26.40
N ASN A 90 -13.28 8.61 -26.34
CA ASN A 90 -14.31 9.15 -27.23
C ASN A 90 -14.12 8.78 -28.71
N MET A 91 -13.31 7.76 -29.00
CA MET A 91 -13.13 7.19 -30.33
C MET A 91 -13.92 5.89 -30.42
N HIS A 92 -15.07 5.96 -31.08
CA HIS A 92 -15.96 4.83 -31.24
C HIS A 92 -15.34 3.78 -32.18
N MET A 93 -14.87 2.67 -31.62
CA MET A 93 -14.36 1.56 -32.42
C MET A 93 -15.49 0.90 -33.23
N PRO A 94 -15.28 0.60 -34.52
CA PRO A 94 -16.25 -0.15 -35.30
C PRO A 94 -16.53 -1.51 -34.65
N PRO A 95 -17.75 -2.02 -34.74
CA PRO A 95 -18.07 -3.34 -34.24
C PRO A 95 -17.16 -4.43 -34.84
N PRO A 96 -16.86 -5.51 -34.11
CA PRO A 96 -15.95 -6.57 -34.57
C PRO A 96 -16.32 -7.22 -35.92
N HIS A 97 -17.61 -7.27 -36.26
CA HIS A 97 -18.09 -7.81 -37.53
C HIS A 97 -17.89 -6.86 -38.72
N VAL A 98 -17.64 -5.58 -38.45
CA VAL A 98 -17.32 -4.57 -39.46
C VAL A 98 -15.81 -4.48 -39.65
N GLU A 99 -15.05 -4.40 -38.55
CA GLU A 99 -13.59 -4.29 -38.59
C GLU A 99 -12.92 -5.07 -37.45
N ALA A 100 -12.36 -6.23 -37.78
CA ALA A 100 -11.70 -7.11 -36.81
C ALA A 100 -10.28 -6.64 -36.44
N ARG A 101 -9.67 -5.75 -37.23
CA ARG A 101 -8.29 -5.26 -37.03
C ARG A 101 -8.18 -4.16 -35.96
N ILE A 102 -9.30 -3.73 -35.37
CA ILE A 102 -9.33 -2.72 -34.30
C ILE A 102 -9.57 -3.38 -32.94
N ALA A 103 -10.82 -3.50 -32.46
CA ALA A 103 -11.06 -3.91 -31.07
C ALA A 103 -10.61 -5.35 -30.75
N PRO A 104 -10.91 -6.38 -31.58
CA PRO A 104 -10.44 -7.75 -31.32
C PRO A 104 -8.91 -7.88 -31.38
N LYS A 105 -8.27 -7.22 -32.34
CA LYS A 105 -6.80 -7.21 -32.47
C LYS A 105 -6.13 -6.51 -31.28
N LEU A 106 -6.70 -5.40 -30.80
CA LEU A 106 -6.21 -4.66 -29.64
C LEU A 106 -6.24 -5.52 -28.37
N VAL A 107 -7.39 -6.11 -28.03
CA VAL A 107 -7.50 -6.91 -26.79
C VAL A 107 -6.60 -8.14 -26.83
N LYS A 108 -6.41 -8.75 -28.01
CA LYS A 108 -5.45 -9.84 -28.20
C LYS A 108 -4.01 -9.37 -28.01
N ALA A 109 -3.65 -8.20 -28.53
CA ALA A 109 -2.32 -7.62 -28.38
C ALA A 109 -1.93 -7.42 -26.90
N MET A 110 -2.89 -7.07 -26.04
CA MET A 110 -2.61 -6.85 -24.61
C MET A 110 -2.09 -8.10 -23.87
N SER A 111 -2.30 -9.30 -24.41
CA SER A 111 -1.79 -10.54 -23.80
C SER A 111 -0.28 -10.71 -23.90
N THR A 112 0.34 -10.10 -24.92
CA THR A 112 1.78 -10.20 -25.19
C THR A 112 2.51 -8.85 -25.07
N ASN A 113 1.77 -7.74 -24.97
CA ASN A 113 2.35 -6.41 -24.90
C ASN A 113 3.07 -6.16 -23.57
N THR A 114 4.28 -5.62 -23.64
CA THR A 114 5.16 -5.37 -22.50
C THR A 114 5.49 -3.88 -22.28
N HIS A 115 4.93 -3.00 -23.09
CA HIS A 115 5.28 -1.57 -23.08
C HIS A 115 4.14 -0.63 -22.71
N ILE A 116 2.89 -0.99 -23.00
CA ILE A 116 1.72 -0.17 -22.69
C ILE A 116 1.49 -0.19 -21.18
N GLU A 117 1.64 0.99 -20.55
CA GLU A 117 1.34 1.21 -19.15
C GLU A 117 -0.05 1.83 -18.94
N VAL A 118 -0.56 2.57 -19.94
CA VAL A 118 -1.86 3.25 -19.86
C VAL A 118 -2.73 2.79 -21.02
N LEU A 119 -3.80 2.07 -20.72
CA LEU A 119 -4.85 1.70 -21.66
C LEU A 119 -6.14 2.43 -21.29
N SER A 120 -6.48 3.47 -22.06
CA SER A 120 -7.67 4.29 -21.85
C SER A 120 -8.61 4.18 -23.06
N LEU A 121 -9.76 3.56 -22.84
CA LEU A 121 -10.79 3.28 -23.84
C LEU A 121 -12.13 3.90 -23.39
N VAL A 122 -12.13 5.11 -22.86
CA VAL A 122 -13.37 5.75 -22.36
C VAL A 122 -14.32 6.01 -23.51
N ASN A 123 -15.56 5.54 -23.43
CA ASN A 123 -16.58 5.76 -24.45
C ASN A 123 -16.09 5.38 -25.87
N SER A 124 -15.45 4.21 -25.99
CA SER A 124 -14.79 3.73 -27.21
C SER A 124 -15.51 2.57 -27.89
N ASN A 125 -16.75 2.26 -27.48
CA ASN A 125 -17.54 1.15 -28.03
C ASN A 125 -16.92 -0.25 -27.82
N LEU A 126 -16.22 -0.47 -26.70
CA LEU A 126 -15.75 -1.80 -26.34
C LEU A 126 -16.94 -2.68 -25.92
N MET A 127 -17.17 -3.77 -26.64
CA MET A 127 -18.32 -4.64 -26.43
C MET A 127 -18.02 -5.80 -25.49
N LYS A 128 -19.07 -6.42 -24.92
CA LYS A 128 -18.97 -7.56 -23.98
C LYS A 128 -18.00 -8.69 -24.40
N THR A 129 -17.97 -9.07 -25.67
CA THR A 129 -17.08 -10.13 -26.16
C THR A 129 -15.61 -9.73 -26.01
N GLN A 130 -15.27 -8.51 -26.43
CA GLN A 130 -13.92 -7.98 -26.29
C GLN A 130 -13.56 -7.74 -24.82
N GLY A 131 -14.54 -7.44 -23.96
CA GLY A 131 -14.32 -7.38 -22.51
C GLY A 131 -13.85 -8.71 -21.90
N ILE A 132 -14.41 -9.83 -22.35
CA ILE A 132 -13.99 -11.18 -21.92
C ILE A 132 -12.60 -11.52 -22.48
N GLU A 133 -12.35 -11.18 -23.75
CA GLU A 133 -11.02 -11.36 -24.37
C GLU A 133 -9.94 -10.52 -23.67
N LEU A 134 -10.27 -9.28 -23.29
CA LEU A 134 -9.39 -8.41 -22.52
C LEU A 134 -9.14 -8.98 -21.12
N ALA A 135 -10.16 -9.54 -20.46
CA ALA A 135 -9.97 -10.23 -19.18
C ALA A 135 -8.94 -11.35 -19.30
N ALA A 136 -9.07 -12.20 -20.32
CA ALA A 136 -8.11 -13.27 -20.58
C ALA A 136 -6.69 -12.74 -20.80
N ALA A 137 -6.54 -11.63 -21.54
CA ALA A 137 -5.24 -10.98 -21.75
C ALA A 137 -4.63 -10.42 -20.45
N LEU A 138 -5.45 -9.86 -19.55
CA LEU A 138 -4.99 -9.30 -18.28
C LEU A 138 -4.52 -10.35 -17.27
N LYS A 139 -4.80 -11.63 -17.51
CA LYS A 139 -4.33 -12.72 -16.64
C LYS A 139 -2.80 -12.86 -16.62
N ASP A 140 -2.16 -12.54 -17.75
CA ASP A 140 -0.71 -12.68 -17.93
C ASP A 140 -0.01 -11.33 -18.12
N ASN A 141 -0.75 -10.24 -18.33
CA ASN A 141 -0.18 -8.91 -18.50
C ASN A 141 0.35 -8.34 -17.17
N SER A 142 1.60 -7.91 -17.13
CA SER A 142 2.28 -7.34 -15.96
C SER A 142 2.68 -5.87 -16.14
N THR A 143 2.19 -5.20 -17.18
CA THR A 143 2.69 -3.87 -17.60
C THR A 143 1.66 -2.77 -17.48
N VAL A 144 0.38 -3.08 -17.71
CA VAL A 144 -0.71 -2.10 -17.62
C VAL A 144 -0.87 -1.63 -16.17
N ARG A 145 -0.67 -0.33 -15.96
CA ARG A 145 -0.86 0.35 -14.67
C ARG A 145 -2.18 1.09 -14.59
N THR A 146 -2.61 1.71 -15.68
CA THR A 146 -3.90 2.40 -15.75
C THR A 146 -4.78 1.74 -16.79
N LEU A 147 -5.90 1.18 -16.34
CA LEU A 147 -6.94 0.61 -17.18
C LEU A 147 -8.23 1.42 -16.99
N ASN A 148 -8.65 2.14 -18.04
CA ASN A 148 -9.90 2.89 -18.03
C ASN A 148 -10.85 2.40 -19.12
N LEU A 149 -11.97 1.82 -18.71
CA LEU A 149 -13.00 1.25 -19.57
C LEU A 149 -14.37 1.93 -19.37
N GLU A 150 -14.43 3.13 -18.77
CA GLU A 150 -15.67 3.87 -18.52
C GLU A 150 -16.47 4.12 -19.82
N GLY A 151 -17.79 4.09 -19.74
CA GLY A 151 -18.68 4.48 -20.84
C GLY A 151 -18.74 3.51 -22.04
N ASN A 152 -18.35 2.25 -21.87
CA ASN A 152 -18.41 1.23 -22.93
C ASN A 152 -19.69 0.37 -22.88
N GLU A 153 -19.72 -0.72 -23.64
CA GLU A 153 -20.84 -1.67 -23.72
C GLU A 153 -20.50 -3.02 -23.06
N LEU A 154 -19.74 -2.97 -21.96
CA LEU A 154 -19.41 -4.15 -21.16
C LEU A 154 -20.62 -4.56 -20.30
N ASP A 155 -20.92 -5.86 -20.30
CA ASP A 155 -21.94 -6.43 -19.40
C ASP A 155 -21.33 -6.84 -18.05
N SER A 156 -22.19 -7.17 -17.08
CA SER A 156 -21.77 -7.62 -15.75
C SER A 156 -20.81 -8.80 -15.79
N ASN A 157 -20.96 -9.70 -16.77
CA ASN A 157 -20.09 -10.86 -16.91
C ASN A 157 -18.67 -10.43 -17.30
N ALA A 158 -18.52 -9.58 -18.31
CA ALA A 158 -17.22 -9.04 -18.71
C ALA A 158 -16.50 -8.32 -17.57
N ILE A 159 -17.21 -7.46 -16.81
CA ILE A 159 -16.63 -6.76 -15.65
C ILE A 159 -16.17 -7.74 -14.57
N ARG A 160 -16.96 -8.79 -14.29
CA ARG A 160 -16.59 -9.84 -13.33
C ARG A 160 -15.32 -10.57 -13.76
N GLU A 161 -15.23 -10.98 -15.02
CA GLU A 161 -14.07 -11.70 -15.55
C GLU A 161 -12.81 -10.83 -15.53
N ILE A 162 -12.91 -9.53 -15.82
CA ILE A 162 -11.79 -8.58 -15.68
C ILE A 162 -11.30 -8.55 -14.23
N ALA A 163 -12.21 -8.41 -13.26
CA ALA A 163 -11.83 -8.37 -11.85
C ALA A 163 -11.17 -9.69 -11.39
N GLU A 164 -11.72 -10.83 -11.81
CA GLU A 164 -11.17 -12.16 -11.51
C GLU A 164 -9.79 -12.40 -12.13
N SER A 165 -9.59 -11.95 -13.37
CA SER A 165 -8.31 -12.12 -14.08
C SER A 165 -7.20 -11.32 -13.41
N ILE A 166 -7.48 -10.06 -13.04
CA ILE A 166 -6.55 -9.23 -12.27
C ILE A 166 -6.27 -9.86 -10.89
N ARG A 167 -7.28 -10.44 -10.24
CA ARG A 167 -7.13 -11.09 -8.93
C ARG A 167 -6.22 -12.31 -8.97
N GLN A 168 -6.27 -13.08 -10.06
CA GLN A 168 -5.48 -14.30 -10.25
C GLN A 168 -4.05 -14.00 -10.71
N ASN A 169 -3.81 -12.82 -11.28
CA ASN A 169 -2.51 -12.40 -11.75
C ASN A 169 -1.68 -11.80 -10.59
N SER A 170 -0.71 -12.57 -10.08
CA SER A 170 0.20 -12.13 -9.02
C SER A 170 1.20 -11.06 -9.46
N GLU A 171 1.44 -10.92 -10.76
CA GLU A 171 2.36 -9.94 -11.36
C GLU A 171 1.63 -8.71 -11.93
N SER A 172 0.32 -8.59 -11.70
CA SER A 172 -0.47 -7.47 -12.18
C SER A 172 0.09 -6.14 -11.67
N ALA A 173 0.38 -5.23 -12.60
CA ALA A 173 0.85 -3.88 -12.29
C ALA A 173 -0.28 -2.84 -12.17
N VAL A 174 -1.56 -3.27 -12.21
CA VAL A 174 -2.69 -2.33 -12.24
C VAL A 174 -2.74 -1.52 -10.94
N GLU A 175 -2.68 -0.20 -11.08
CA GLU A 175 -2.76 0.78 -9.98
C GLU A 175 -4.06 1.59 -10.05
N HIS A 176 -4.52 1.90 -11.26
CA HIS A 176 -5.75 2.64 -11.53
C HIS A 176 -6.69 1.79 -12.38
N LEU A 177 -7.80 1.37 -11.81
CA LEU A 177 -8.81 0.55 -12.48
C LEU A 177 -10.14 1.29 -12.53
N ARG A 178 -10.66 1.60 -13.71
CA ARG A 178 -11.95 2.27 -13.87
C ARG A 178 -12.87 1.46 -14.78
N LEU A 179 -14.00 1.03 -14.23
CA LEU A 179 -14.92 0.07 -14.84
C LEU A 179 -16.36 0.60 -14.93
N SER A 180 -16.72 1.66 -14.19
CA SER A 180 -18.08 2.20 -14.13
C SER A 180 -18.15 3.69 -14.50
N PRO A 181 -19.16 4.17 -15.23
CA PRO A 181 -20.37 3.45 -15.66
C PRO A 181 -20.20 2.67 -16.98
N GLN A 182 -21.14 1.77 -17.29
CA GLN A 182 -21.28 1.12 -18.62
C GLN A 182 -22.64 1.47 -19.24
N LYS A 183 -22.72 1.59 -20.58
CA LYS A 183 -23.93 2.01 -21.30
C LYS A 183 -25.12 1.06 -21.12
N GLN A 184 -24.88 -0.25 -21.18
CA GLN A 184 -25.95 -1.26 -21.14
C GLN A 184 -26.40 -1.60 -19.71
N VAL A 185 -25.49 -1.54 -18.74
CA VAL A 185 -25.75 -1.98 -17.35
C VAL A 185 -25.97 -0.78 -16.40
N GLY A 186 -25.46 0.39 -16.76
CA GLY A 186 -25.48 1.59 -15.91
C GLY A 186 -24.37 1.56 -14.87
N GLN A 187 -24.73 1.90 -13.63
CA GLN A 187 -23.81 1.99 -12.49
C GLN A 187 -23.70 0.68 -11.70
N PHE A 188 -24.77 -0.13 -11.65
CA PHE A 188 -24.85 -1.29 -10.78
C PHE A 188 -24.76 -2.60 -11.56
N PHE A 189 -23.70 -3.36 -11.32
CA PHE A 189 -23.42 -4.61 -12.04
C PHE A 189 -24.02 -5.86 -11.38
N GLY A 190 -24.55 -5.73 -10.17
CA GLY A 190 -25.14 -6.82 -9.38
C GLY A 190 -24.13 -7.49 -8.42
N ARG A 191 -24.68 -8.21 -7.43
CA ARG A 191 -23.90 -8.81 -6.34
C ARG A 191 -22.71 -9.68 -6.76
N PRO A 192 -22.79 -10.54 -7.80
CA PRO A 192 -21.66 -11.37 -8.20
C PRO A 192 -20.44 -10.55 -8.68
N VAL A 193 -20.68 -9.37 -9.24
CA VAL A 193 -19.61 -8.48 -9.69
C VAL A 193 -19.00 -7.75 -8.50
N GLU A 194 -19.83 -7.29 -7.56
CA GLU A 194 -19.37 -6.67 -6.31
C GLU A 194 -18.52 -7.63 -5.48
N GLU A 195 -18.90 -8.91 -5.41
CA GLU A 195 -18.12 -9.96 -4.76
C GLU A 195 -16.76 -10.17 -5.44
N ALA A 196 -16.72 -10.25 -6.78
CA ALA A 196 -15.47 -10.40 -7.51
C ALA A 196 -14.53 -9.19 -7.33
N VAL A 197 -15.07 -7.96 -7.39
CA VAL A 197 -14.29 -6.73 -7.16
C VAL A 197 -13.83 -6.62 -5.71
N GLY A 198 -14.69 -6.98 -4.74
CA GLY A 198 -14.31 -7.05 -3.33
C GLY A 198 -13.18 -8.04 -3.09
N ALA A 199 -13.29 -9.26 -3.63
CA ALA A 199 -12.26 -10.29 -3.50
C ALA A 199 -10.96 -9.95 -4.23
N LEU A 200 -11.04 -9.22 -5.36
CA LEU A 200 -9.88 -8.62 -6.02
C LEU A 200 -9.17 -7.67 -5.06
N MET A 201 -9.90 -6.71 -4.48
CA MET A 201 -9.31 -5.69 -3.61
C MET A 201 -8.75 -6.26 -2.30
N ASP A 202 -9.32 -7.34 -1.76
CA ASP A 202 -8.80 -8.01 -0.57
C ASP A 202 -7.36 -8.53 -0.80
N LYS A 203 -7.17 -9.25 -1.91
CA LYS A 203 -5.90 -9.89 -2.28
C LYS A 203 -4.90 -8.93 -2.93
N ASN A 204 -5.36 -8.00 -3.75
CA ASN A 204 -4.50 -7.10 -4.50
C ASN A 204 -4.01 -5.91 -3.63
N SER A 205 -2.71 -5.66 -3.66
CA SER A 205 -2.07 -4.55 -2.94
C SER A 205 -1.58 -3.40 -3.83
N THR A 206 -1.81 -3.45 -5.14
CA THR A 206 -1.30 -2.49 -6.13
C THR A 206 -2.32 -1.43 -6.50
N ILE A 207 -3.61 -1.78 -6.55
CA ILE A 207 -4.70 -0.87 -6.94
C ILE A 207 -4.89 0.19 -5.85
N ILE A 208 -4.64 1.44 -6.22
CA ILE A 208 -4.76 2.62 -5.35
C ILE A 208 -5.94 3.53 -5.75
N LYS A 209 -6.47 3.38 -6.97
CA LYS A 209 -7.67 4.08 -7.44
C LYS A 209 -8.59 3.09 -8.14
N LEU A 210 -9.81 2.98 -7.64
CA LEU A 210 -10.86 2.15 -8.21
C LEU A 210 -12.06 3.01 -8.60
N GLY A 211 -12.43 3.00 -9.87
CA GLY A 211 -13.68 3.54 -10.40
C GLY A 211 -14.70 2.42 -10.55
N PHE A 212 -15.35 2.06 -9.45
CA PHE A 212 -16.41 1.06 -9.39
C PHE A 212 -17.40 1.45 -8.29
N GLU A 213 -18.69 1.48 -8.61
CA GLU A 213 -19.75 1.77 -7.65
C GLU A 213 -20.27 0.48 -7.01
N CYS A 214 -20.12 0.36 -5.69
CA CYS A 214 -20.52 -0.82 -4.92
C CYS A 214 -21.72 -0.49 -4.01
N ASN A 215 -22.85 -1.15 -4.26
CA ASN A 215 -24.07 -0.96 -3.48
C ASN A 215 -24.07 -1.80 -2.20
N ASP A 216 -23.51 -3.01 -2.21
CA ASP A 216 -23.43 -3.83 -0.98
C ASP A 216 -22.50 -3.20 0.06
N ALA A 217 -22.99 -3.06 1.29
CA ALA A 217 -22.26 -2.41 2.37
C ALA A 217 -21.05 -3.21 2.86
N HIS A 218 -21.09 -4.54 2.79
CA HIS A 218 -19.97 -5.38 3.17
C HIS A 218 -18.80 -5.18 2.21
N TRP A 219 -19.06 -5.32 0.91
CA TRP A 219 -18.04 -5.19 -0.13
C TRP A 219 -17.48 -3.78 -0.23
N ARG A 220 -18.33 -2.75 -0.11
CA ARG A 220 -17.88 -1.35 -0.11
C ARG A 220 -16.88 -1.07 1.01
N ASN A 221 -17.20 -1.48 2.24
CA ASN A 221 -16.30 -1.31 3.39
C ASN A 221 -14.97 -2.06 3.22
N LEU A 222 -15.00 -3.25 2.59
CA LEU A 222 -13.79 -4.01 2.29
C LEU A 222 -12.94 -3.28 1.25
N ILE A 223 -13.54 -2.84 0.15
CA ILE A 223 -12.88 -2.08 -0.92
C ILE A 223 -12.23 -0.80 -0.34
N ASP A 224 -12.95 -0.05 0.50
CA ASP A 224 -12.43 1.18 1.11
C ASP A 224 -11.21 0.90 2.00
N ARG A 225 -11.25 -0.16 2.82
CA ARG A 225 -10.10 -0.58 3.65
C ARG A 225 -8.91 -1.00 2.80
N ALA A 226 -9.15 -1.75 1.72
CA ALA A 226 -8.11 -2.17 0.80
C ALA A 226 -7.46 -0.97 0.09
N LEU A 227 -8.26 0.00 -0.37
CA LEU A 227 -7.75 1.23 -0.98
C LEU A 227 -6.90 2.04 0.01
N LEU A 228 -7.33 2.17 1.27
CA LEU A 228 -6.54 2.84 2.32
C LEU A 228 -5.22 2.12 2.57
N ARG A 229 -5.24 0.79 2.70
CA ARG A 229 -4.04 -0.05 2.84
C ARG A 229 -3.06 0.17 1.68
N ASN A 230 -3.55 0.06 0.45
CA ASN A 230 -2.72 0.13 -0.76
C ASN A 230 -2.12 1.54 -0.95
N ASN A 231 -2.91 2.60 -0.72
CA ASN A 231 -2.43 3.98 -0.76
C ASN A 231 -1.34 4.25 0.30
N ASP A 232 -1.49 3.70 1.51
CA ASP A 232 -0.49 3.85 2.57
C ASP A 232 0.81 3.07 2.25
N ILE A 233 0.71 1.86 1.68
CA ILE A 233 1.85 1.10 1.16
C ILE A 233 2.62 1.95 0.12
N GLN A 234 1.93 2.49 -0.89
CA GLN A 234 2.53 3.34 -1.91
C GLN A 234 3.16 4.62 -1.32
N ARG A 235 2.52 5.25 -0.33
CA ARG A 235 3.08 6.42 0.38
C ARG A 235 4.38 6.06 1.11
N ARG A 236 4.42 4.93 1.80
CA ARG A 236 5.63 4.45 2.50
C ARG A 236 6.75 4.15 1.52
N MET A 237 6.47 3.48 0.41
CA MET A 237 7.46 3.21 -0.64
C MET A 237 8.08 4.49 -1.19
N ARG A 238 7.26 5.53 -1.47
CA ARG A 238 7.75 6.85 -1.91
C ARG A 238 8.66 7.52 -0.88
N LYS A 239 8.32 7.44 0.42
CA LYS A 239 9.18 7.97 1.50
C LYS A 239 10.53 7.25 1.56
N ARG A 240 10.53 5.92 1.44
CA ARG A 240 11.76 5.10 1.44
C ARG A 240 12.67 5.46 0.26
N MET A 241 12.12 5.53 -0.96
CA MET A 241 12.87 5.90 -2.15
C MET A 241 13.46 7.31 -2.06
N ASN A 242 12.71 8.26 -1.49
CA ASN A 242 13.19 9.64 -1.33
C ASN A 242 14.27 9.78 -0.23
N ARG A 243 14.20 8.97 0.84
CA ARG A 243 15.29 8.88 1.84
C ARG A 243 16.57 8.29 1.22
N GLY A 244 16.44 7.20 0.45
CA GLY A 244 17.58 6.58 -0.25
C GLY A 244 18.26 7.51 -1.26
N ARG A 245 17.48 8.30 -2.02
CA ARG A 245 18.02 9.28 -2.99
C ARG A 245 18.75 10.44 -2.32
N ARG A 246 18.33 10.87 -1.13
CA ARG A 246 19.02 11.93 -0.35
C ARG A 246 20.33 11.43 0.26
N LEU A 247 20.37 10.19 0.74
CA LEU A 247 21.59 9.55 1.24
C LEU A 247 22.62 9.25 0.14
N GLY A 248 22.16 9.00 -1.10
CA GLY A 248 23.06 8.82 -2.26
C GLY A 248 23.63 10.12 -2.86
N ALA A 249 23.05 11.28 -2.56
CA ALA A 249 23.50 12.59 -3.06
C ALA A 249 24.36 13.38 -2.06
N ALA A 250 24.25 13.07 -0.76
CA ALA A 250 25.07 13.66 0.29
C ALA A 250 26.23 12.72 0.63
N GLY A 251 27.34 12.88 -0.10
CA GLY A 251 28.62 12.33 0.35
C GLY A 251 28.99 12.88 1.73
N MET A 252 29.30 11.97 2.65
CA MET A 252 30.15 12.15 3.84
C MET A 252 30.05 13.50 4.56
N SER A 253 29.07 13.60 5.45
CA SER A 253 29.29 14.25 6.75
C SER A 253 28.36 13.58 7.75
N GLY A 254 28.95 12.82 8.67
CA GLY A 254 28.26 12.20 9.78
C GLY A 254 27.60 13.28 10.64
N ASP A 255 26.32 13.08 10.95
CA ASP A 255 25.85 13.01 12.32
C ASP A 255 24.35 12.72 12.35
N SER A 256 23.97 12.00 13.41
CA SER A 256 22.63 11.65 13.88
C SER A 256 22.03 10.33 13.37
N TYR A 257 22.13 9.35 14.28
CA TYR A 257 21.41 8.10 14.38
C TYR A 257 19.89 8.26 14.17
N ASP A 258 19.34 7.66 13.13
CA ASP A 258 17.92 7.27 13.00
C ASP A 258 17.87 5.96 12.18
N ASP A 259 18.41 4.90 12.78
CA ASP A 259 18.46 3.57 12.17
C ASP A 259 17.44 2.68 12.92
N GLY A 260 16.32 2.33 12.29
CA GLY A 260 15.35 1.44 12.95
C GLY A 260 14.03 1.09 12.26
N GLU A 261 13.49 1.86 11.30
CA GLU A 261 12.10 1.69 10.83
C GLU A 261 11.91 1.10 9.41
N ASP A 262 12.86 0.31 8.91
CA ASP A 262 12.76 -0.30 7.57
C ASP A 262 12.38 -1.80 7.60
N GLY A 263 11.07 -2.07 7.59
CA GLY A 263 10.46 -3.38 7.37
C GLY A 263 8.96 -3.27 7.09
N PRO A 264 8.27 -4.33 6.61
CA PRO A 264 6.80 -4.35 6.58
C PRO A 264 6.24 -3.94 7.96
N PRO A 265 5.06 -3.28 8.04
CA PRO A 265 4.49 -2.88 9.31
C PRO A 265 4.50 -4.05 10.29
N PRO A 266 4.97 -3.84 11.52
CA PRO A 266 5.03 -4.91 12.49
C PRO A 266 3.62 -5.48 12.71
N GLU A 267 3.50 -6.80 12.65
CA GLU A 267 2.22 -7.49 12.85
C GLU A 267 1.74 -7.22 14.28
N GLU A 268 0.51 -6.71 14.41
CA GLU A 268 -0.02 -6.29 15.72
C GLU A 268 -0.45 -7.50 16.55
N ARG A 269 0.06 -7.59 17.77
CA ARG A 269 -0.29 -8.64 18.74
C ARG A 269 -0.67 -8.04 20.07
N ALA A 270 -1.46 -8.77 20.85
CA ALA A 270 -1.81 -8.34 22.21
C ALA A 270 -0.66 -8.70 23.17
N LEU A 271 -0.27 -7.77 24.03
CA LEU A 271 0.81 -7.93 25.01
C LEU A 271 0.26 -8.42 26.35
N SER A 272 0.82 -9.51 26.88
CA SER A 272 0.50 -10.01 28.23
C SER A 272 1.69 -9.85 29.19
N ARG A 273 2.87 -10.35 28.79
CA ARG A 273 4.06 -10.42 29.63
C ARG A 273 5.33 -10.17 28.84
N LEU A 274 6.29 -9.48 29.44
CA LEU A 274 7.63 -9.27 28.89
C LEU A 274 8.67 -9.86 29.84
N THR A 275 9.61 -10.64 29.31
CA THR A 275 10.77 -11.17 30.05
C THR A 275 12.07 -10.70 29.41
N LEU A 276 12.91 -9.99 30.17
CA LEU A 276 14.23 -9.57 29.71
C LEU A 276 15.22 -10.72 29.86
N ARG A 277 15.80 -11.22 28.75
CA ARG A 277 16.69 -12.39 28.79
C ARG A 277 18.16 -12.01 28.90
N VAL A 278 18.63 -11.14 28.01
CA VAL A 278 20.05 -10.81 27.88
C VAL A 278 20.28 -9.39 28.43
N PRO A 279 21.15 -9.18 29.43
CA PRO A 279 21.48 -7.85 29.91
C PRO A 279 22.28 -7.06 28.86
N PRO A 280 22.25 -5.72 28.88
CA PRO A 280 23.07 -4.90 28.00
C PRO A 280 24.57 -5.09 28.29
N GLU A 281 25.41 -4.76 27.30
CA GLU A 281 26.86 -4.73 27.47
C GLU A 281 27.31 -3.61 28.43
N ALA A 282 26.52 -2.53 28.53
CA ALA A 282 26.76 -1.44 29.47
C ALA A 282 26.66 -1.92 30.93
N ALA A 283 27.51 -1.38 31.81
CA ALA A 283 27.49 -1.71 33.23
C ALA A 283 26.23 -1.14 33.92
N SER A 284 25.76 -1.79 34.99
CA SER A 284 24.57 -1.35 35.73
C SER A 284 24.67 0.10 36.26
N SER A 285 25.86 0.56 36.64
CA SER A 285 26.15 1.92 37.11
C SER A 285 26.01 2.98 36.03
N GLN A 286 26.21 2.61 34.76
CA GLN A 286 26.04 3.55 33.65
C GLN A 286 24.55 3.79 33.36
N VAL A 287 23.71 2.77 33.59
CA VAL A 287 22.25 2.85 33.42
C VAL A 287 21.57 3.48 34.65
N PHE A 288 22.00 3.06 35.84
CA PHE A 288 21.50 3.56 37.14
C PHE A 288 22.55 4.45 37.80
N VAL A 289 22.64 5.67 37.31
CA VAL A 289 23.55 6.70 37.86
C VAL A 289 23.12 7.15 39.26
N ASP A 290 21.81 7.08 39.56
CA ASP A 290 21.28 7.42 40.88
C ASP A 290 21.37 6.22 41.84
N ASN A 291 22.23 6.36 42.85
CA ASN A 291 22.38 5.40 43.95
C ASN A 291 21.57 5.79 45.19
N SER A 292 20.52 6.59 45.01
CA SER A 292 19.62 6.93 46.12
C SER A 292 18.99 5.68 46.74
N PRO A 293 18.66 5.70 48.04
CA PRO A 293 18.09 4.55 48.74
C PRO A 293 16.86 3.88 48.07
N PRO A 294 15.92 4.62 47.45
CA PRO A 294 14.82 4.02 46.69
C PRO A 294 15.28 3.16 45.50
N HIS A 295 16.30 3.61 44.77
CA HIS A 295 16.84 2.94 43.58
C HIS A 295 17.59 1.66 43.96
N LEU A 296 18.36 1.69 45.06
CA LEU A 296 19.04 0.51 45.59
C LEU A 296 18.05 -0.56 46.08
N ALA A 297 16.98 -0.15 46.76
CA ALA A 297 15.91 -1.07 47.18
C ALA A 297 15.20 -1.71 45.98
N PHE A 298 14.97 -0.94 44.90
CA PHE A 298 14.41 -1.45 43.65
C PHE A 298 15.33 -2.48 43.00
N ARG A 299 16.62 -2.16 42.80
CA ARG A 299 17.61 -3.07 42.21
C ARG A 299 17.72 -4.37 43.02
N GLY A 300 17.77 -4.26 44.35
CA GLY A 300 17.81 -5.40 45.26
C GLY A 300 16.57 -6.29 45.18
N PHE A 301 15.38 -5.69 45.08
CA PHE A 301 14.13 -6.46 44.92
C PHE A 301 14.09 -7.20 43.59
N VAL A 302 14.37 -6.52 42.48
CA VAL A 302 14.30 -7.10 41.13
C VAL A 302 15.29 -8.25 40.99
N ALA A 303 16.50 -8.09 41.52
CA ALA A 303 17.50 -9.15 41.49
C ALA A 303 17.11 -10.37 42.34
N GLN A 304 16.39 -10.19 43.46
CA GLN A 304 15.98 -11.30 44.33
C GLN A 304 14.69 -11.99 43.85
N GLN A 305 13.71 -11.22 43.37
CA GLN A 305 12.36 -11.68 43.06
C GLN A 305 12.12 -11.93 41.57
N LYS A 306 13.09 -11.57 40.72
CA LYS A 306 13.06 -11.70 39.24
C LYS A 306 11.83 -11.03 38.57
N ARG A 307 11.21 -10.07 39.25
CA ARG A 307 10.03 -9.32 38.80
C ARG A 307 10.06 -7.90 39.35
N LEU A 308 9.35 -6.99 38.69
CA LEU A 308 9.22 -5.62 39.20
C LEU A 308 8.33 -5.58 40.47
N PRO A 309 8.74 -4.80 41.49
CA PRO A 309 7.91 -4.56 42.66
C PRO A 309 6.74 -3.64 42.35
N ASN A 310 5.59 -3.88 42.99
CA ASN A 310 4.55 -2.85 43.12
C ASN A 310 4.91 -1.84 44.22
N ALA A 311 4.16 -0.72 44.32
CA ALA A 311 4.44 0.34 45.29
C ALA A 311 4.51 -0.16 46.75
N THR A 312 3.64 -1.09 47.14
CA THR A 312 3.62 -1.66 48.49
C THR A 312 4.81 -2.58 48.75
N GLN A 313 5.21 -3.39 47.75
CA GLN A 313 6.35 -4.29 47.82
C GLN A 313 7.67 -3.53 47.91
N LEU A 314 7.81 -2.44 47.16
CA LEU A 314 9.00 -1.59 47.24
C LEU A 314 9.13 -0.93 48.62
N GLN A 315 8.01 -0.43 49.19
CA GLN A 315 8.01 0.12 50.54
C GLN A 315 8.36 -0.93 51.60
N SER A 316 7.82 -2.14 51.48
CA SER A 316 8.13 -3.23 52.41
C SER A 316 9.60 -3.64 52.35
N LYS A 317 10.19 -3.69 51.14
CA LYS A 317 11.60 -4.02 50.95
C LYS A 317 12.52 -2.93 51.50
N ALA A 318 12.21 -1.67 51.23
CA ALA A 318 12.95 -0.54 51.79
C ALA A 318 12.93 -0.56 53.32
N ARG A 319 11.77 -0.85 53.94
CA ARG A 319 11.66 -1.01 55.41
C ARG A 319 12.52 -2.16 55.94
N SER A 320 12.59 -3.29 55.23
CA SER A 320 13.45 -4.42 55.62
C SER A 320 14.93 -4.11 55.52
N ASP A 321 15.32 -3.20 54.62
CA ASP A 321 16.69 -2.73 54.45
C ASP A 321 17.01 -1.51 55.37
N GLY A 322 16.13 -1.19 56.33
CA GLY A 322 16.31 -0.13 57.32
C GLY A 322 15.94 1.29 56.85
N LEU A 323 15.27 1.42 55.70
CA LEU A 323 14.96 2.70 55.05
C LEU A 323 13.45 2.97 55.06
N SER A 324 13.05 4.22 55.37
CA SER A 324 11.65 4.65 55.32
C SER A 324 11.42 5.55 54.11
N LEU A 325 10.73 5.02 53.09
CA LEU A 325 10.37 5.75 51.87
C LEU A 325 9.00 6.42 52.01
N LYS A 326 8.89 7.69 51.60
CA LYS A 326 7.59 8.38 51.52
C LYS A 326 6.78 7.84 50.35
N TYR A 327 5.46 7.73 50.52
CA TYR A 327 4.55 7.25 49.47
C TYR A 327 4.66 8.08 48.17
N SER A 328 4.92 9.39 48.30
CA SER A 328 5.12 10.33 47.18
C SER A 328 6.37 10.05 46.34
N GLU A 329 7.39 9.39 46.89
CA GLU A 329 8.68 9.13 46.23
C GLU A 329 8.69 7.77 45.52
N VAL A 330 7.78 6.86 45.90
CA VAL A 330 7.76 5.47 45.42
C VAL A 330 7.26 5.35 43.98
N ALA A 331 6.15 6.01 43.64
CA ALA A 331 5.58 5.92 42.29
C ALA A 331 6.47 6.55 41.20
N PRO A 332 7.08 7.75 41.40
CA PRO A 332 8.03 8.31 40.45
C PRO A 332 9.27 7.42 40.25
N THR A 333 9.85 6.92 41.35
CA THR A 333 11.02 6.03 41.31
C THR A 333 10.71 4.75 40.53
N LEU A 334 9.55 4.13 40.75
CA LEU A 334 9.15 2.93 40.02
C LEU A 334 9.04 3.17 38.51
N LYS A 335 8.42 4.29 38.11
CA LYS A 335 8.27 4.66 36.71
C LYS A 335 9.62 4.92 36.05
N GLU A 336 10.50 5.65 36.73
CA GLU A 336 11.84 5.97 36.24
C GLU A 336 12.72 4.73 36.14
N CYS A 337 12.81 3.91 37.19
CA CYS A 337 13.60 2.68 37.18
C CYS A 337 13.14 1.71 36.10
N ARG A 338 11.82 1.57 35.93
CA ARG A 338 11.23 0.73 34.87
C ARG A 338 11.59 1.24 33.48
N ALA A 339 11.48 2.54 33.24
CA ALA A 339 11.84 3.14 31.95
C ALA A 339 13.32 2.88 31.64
N ARG A 340 14.22 3.14 32.60
CA ARG A 340 15.66 2.86 32.46
C ARG A 340 15.96 1.38 32.15
N MET A 341 15.25 0.45 32.78
CA MET A 341 15.40 -0.99 32.47
C MET A 341 14.98 -1.33 31.04
N LEU A 342 13.87 -0.76 30.58
CA LEU A 342 13.38 -1.00 29.22
C LEU A 342 14.27 -0.33 28.17
N ASP A 343 14.76 0.87 28.44
CA ASP A 343 15.73 1.58 27.59
C ASP A 343 17.04 0.78 27.47
N ALA A 344 17.54 0.25 28.59
CA ALA A 344 18.72 -0.61 28.60
C ALA A 344 18.48 -1.97 27.93
N ALA A 345 17.23 -2.42 27.85
CA ALA A 345 16.88 -3.65 27.16
C ALA A 345 16.71 -3.47 25.64
N VAL A 346 16.64 -2.24 25.12
CA VAL A 346 16.59 -1.99 23.67
C VAL A 346 17.87 -2.53 23.02
N GLY A 347 17.71 -3.33 21.97
CA GLY A 347 18.80 -4.04 21.30
C GLY A 347 19.18 -5.38 21.94
N THR A 348 18.55 -5.77 23.05
CA THR A 348 18.83 -7.04 23.74
C THR A 348 17.73 -8.10 23.52
N GLY A 349 18.06 -9.36 23.80
CA GLY A 349 17.14 -10.48 23.69
C GLY A 349 16.05 -10.47 24.76
N VAL A 350 14.79 -10.58 24.34
CA VAL A 350 13.58 -10.60 25.17
C VAL A 350 12.66 -11.76 24.79
N THR A 351 11.76 -12.15 25.70
CA THR A 351 10.63 -13.03 25.41
C THR A 351 9.34 -12.26 25.69
N VAL A 352 8.43 -12.23 24.73
CA VAL A 352 7.11 -11.59 24.88
C VAL A 352 6.02 -12.63 24.76
N ALA A 353 5.15 -12.68 25.77
CA ALA A 353 3.96 -13.54 25.77
C ALA A 353 2.74 -12.74 25.33
N ASP A 354 1.92 -13.33 24.48
CA ASP A 354 0.61 -12.77 24.12
C ASP A 354 -0.47 -13.13 25.15
N ILE A 355 -1.72 -12.70 24.90
CA ILE A 355 -2.86 -12.97 25.78
C ILE A 355 -3.26 -14.46 25.83
N PHE A 356 -2.75 -15.28 24.91
CA PHE A 356 -2.92 -16.73 24.88
C PHE A 356 -1.74 -17.46 25.53
N GLU A 357 -0.83 -16.72 26.18
CA GLU A 357 0.39 -17.22 26.81
C GLU A 357 1.37 -17.88 25.82
N VAL A 358 1.30 -17.50 24.55
CA VAL A 358 2.28 -17.95 23.54
C VAL A 358 3.52 -17.06 23.64
N ASP A 359 4.62 -17.66 24.07
CA ASP A 359 5.91 -16.98 24.20
C ASP A 359 6.60 -16.84 22.83
N THR A 360 6.93 -15.62 22.44
CA THR A 360 7.74 -15.29 21.26
C THR A 360 9.09 -14.75 21.71
N GLN A 361 10.19 -15.39 21.28
CA GLN A 361 11.55 -14.94 21.55
C GLN A 361 12.02 -13.99 20.46
N GLY A 362 12.72 -12.93 20.83
CA GLY A 362 13.20 -11.94 19.88
C GLY A 362 14.12 -10.89 20.47
N THR A 363 14.42 -9.86 19.68
CA THR A 363 15.18 -8.68 20.10
C THR A 363 14.24 -7.49 20.25
N LEU A 364 14.31 -6.78 21.38
CA LEU A 364 13.52 -5.56 21.61
C LEU A 364 14.08 -4.41 20.77
N LEU A 365 13.27 -3.84 19.87
CA LEU A 365 13.68 -2.74 19.00
C LEU A 365 13.35 -1.37 19.61
N SER A 366 12.16 -1.23 20.17
CA SER A 366 11.71 0.00 20.83
C SER A 366 10.51 -0.25 21.71
N TRP A 367 10.25 0.66 22.64
CA TRP A 367 9.08 0.63 23.50
C TRP A 367 8.48 2.03 23.68
N SER A 368 7.18 2.11 23.95
CA SER A 368 6.53 3.35 24.39
C SER A 368 5.42 3.07 25.39
N SER A 369 5.17 4.02 26.30
CA SER A 369 4.08 3.97 27.27
C SER A 369 3.38 5.32 27.39
N THR A 370 2.15 5.43 26.88
CA THR A 370 1.35 6.68 26.92
C THR A 370 -0.03 6.38 27.50
N ASN A 371 -0.40 7.04 28.61
CA ASN A 371 -1.69 6.86 29.28
C ASN A 371 -2.04 5.38 29.51
N ASP A 372 -1.10 4.61 30.08
CA ASP A 372 -1.21 3.17 30.35
C ASP A 372 -1.34 2.26 29.11
N ASN A 373 -1.22 2.81 27.90
CA ASN A 373 -1.06 2.04 26.68
C ASN A 373 0.42 1.75 26.43
N TRP A 374 0.75 0.47 26.38
CA TRP A 374 2.07 -0.07 26.12
C TRP A 374 2.17 -0.51 24.68
N VAL A 375 3.26 -0.15 24.02
CA VAL A 375 3.63 -0.66 22.69
C VAL A 375 5.08 -1.12 22.76
N LEU A 376 5.32 -2.41 22.48
CA LEU A 376 6.66 -3.01 22.37
C LEU A 376 6.87 -3.50 20.94
N ASN A 377 7.92 -3.02 20.29
CA ASN A 377 8.33 -3.50 18.98
C ASN A 377 9.43 -4.54 19.15
N VAL A 378 9.18 -5.77 18.70
CA VAL A 378 10.09 -6.91 18.84
C VAL A 378 10.37 -7.50 17.48
N ARG A 379 11.63 -7.84 17.20
CA ARG A 379 12.00 -8.67 16.06
C ARG A 379 12.11 -10.11 16.52
N ALA A 380 11.25 -11.01 16.04
CA ALA A 380 11.28 -12.39 16.48
C ALA A 380 12.48 -13.15 15.89
N ASP A 381 13.01 -14.09 16.66
CA ASP A 381 14.19 -14.89 16.30
C ASP A 381 13.86 -16.03 15.31
N ASP A 382 12.59 -16.46 15.26
CA ASP A 382 12.11 -17.60 14.48
C ASP A 382 11.94 -17.28 12.98
N ASP A 383 11.26 -16.19 12.66
CA ASP A 383 10.92 -15.79 11.30
C ASP A 383 11.53 -14.45 10.87
N GLY A 384 12.25 -13.77 11.78
CA GLY A 384 12.85 -12.46 11.56
C GLY A 384 11.84 -11.33 11.40
N ARG A 385 10.53 -11.60 11.56
CA ARG A 385 9.48 -10.60 11.42
C ARG A 385 9.44 -9.68 12.62
N ARG A 386 8.86 -8.50 12.39
CA ARG A 386 8.65 -7.49 13.42
C ARG A 386 7.22 -7.61 13.92
N TYR A 387 7.06 -7.60 15.24
CA TYR A 387 5.78 -7.64 15.93
C TYR A 387 5.62 -6.39 16.78
N ALA A 388 4.41 -5.83 16.77
CA ALA A 388 4.03 -4.70 17.61
C ALA A 388 3.06 -5.20 18.68
N TYR A 389 3.59 -5.45 19.87
CA TYR A 389 2.83 -5.93 21.01
C TYR A 389 2.19 -4.76 21.74
N LYS A 390 0.85 -4.73 21.81
CA LYS A 390 0.08 -3.65 22.43
C LYS A 390 -0.72 -4.13 23.65
N SER A 391 -0.74 -3.34 24.73
CA SER A 391 -1.59 -3.59 25.91
C SER A 391 -2.09 -2.28 26.51
N SER A 392 -3.35 -2.26 26.92
CA SER A 392 -3.95 -1.20 27.76
C SER A 392 -3.94 -1.55 29.27
N LYS A 393 -3.41 -2.72 29.62
CA LYS A 393 -3.22 -3.19 31.00
C LYS A 393 -1.78 -2.99 31.44
N GLU A 394 -1.57 -2.93 32.76
CA GLU A 394 -0.24 -2.89 33.34
C GLU A 394 0.59 -4.10 32.91
N LEU A 395 1.72 -3.84 32.23
CA LEU A 395 2.63 -4.88 31.75
C LEU A 395 3.27 -5.63 32.91
N VAL A 396 3.22 -6.96 32.85
CA VAL A 396 3.99 -7.83 33.72
C VAL A 396 5.41 -7.95 33.17
N LEU A 397 6.40 -7.35 33.86
CA LEU A 397 7.81 -7.39 33.47
C LEU A 397 8.60 -8.33 34.40
N LEU A 398 9.24 -9.32 33.79
CA LEU A 398 10.11 -10.31 34.42
C LEU A 398 11.57 -10.16 33.93
N VAL A 399 12.52 -10.64 34.72
CA VAL A 399 13.95 -10.62 34.37
C VAL A 399 14.58 -12.00 34.51
N SER A 400 15.58 -12.29 33.69
CA SER A 400 16.39 -13.51 33.78
C SER A 400 17.37 -13.48 34.95
N ASP A 401 17.96 -14.63 35.27
CA ASP A 401 19.06 -14.75 36.23
C ASP A 401 20.27 -13.90 35.85
N ALA A 402 20.56 -13.78 34.56
CA ALA A 402 21.65 -12.94 34.06
C ALA A 402 21.39 -11.44 34.32
N TRP A 403 20.15 -10.99 34.12
CA TRP A 403 19.74 -9.62 34.49
C TRP A 403 19.80 -9.38 36.00
N GLY A 404 19.40 -10.36 36.81
CA GLY A 404 19.49 -10.28 38.28
C GLY A 404 20.94 -10.15 38.75
N ALA A 405 21.85 -10.93 38.19
CA ALA A 405 23.29 -10.85 38.47
C ALA A 405 23.90 -9.53 37.99
N TRP A 406 23.52 -9.06 36.79
CA TRP A 406 23.97 -7.77 36.25
C TRP A 406 23.56 -6.59 37.16
N LEU A 407 22.34 -6.61 37.71
CA LEU A 407 21.89 -5.59 38.67
C LEU A 407 22.68 -5.61 39.99
N GLN A 408 23.30 -6.74 40.36
CA GLN A 408 24.05 -6.94 41.61
C GLN A 408 25.58 -6.87 41.46
N ALA A 409 26.11 -6.84 40.23
CA ALA A 409 27.55 -6.95 39.95
C ALA A 409 28.43 -5.86 40.63
N GLU A 410 27.82 -4.77 41.12
CA GLU A 410 28.45 -3.67 41.86
C GLU A 410 28.59 -3.87 43.38
N LYS A 411 28.26 -5.04 43.93
CA LYS A 411 28.55 -5.35 45.34
C LYS A 411 29.98 -5.84 45.61
N SER A 412 30.88 -5.80 44.62
CA SER A 412 32.26 -6.32 44.73
C SER A 412 33.28 -5.21 44.87
#